data_AF-A0A950KQM3-F1
#
_entry.id   AF-A0A950KQM3-F1
#
_cell.length_a   1.000
_cell.length_b   1.000
_cell.length_c   1.000
_cell.angle_alpha   90.00
_cell.angle_beta   90.00
_cell.angle_gamma   90.00
#
_symmetry.space_group_name_H-M   'P 1'
#
loop_
_entity.id
_entity.type
_entity.pdbx_description
1 polymer ?
#
loop_
_entity_poly.entity_id
_entity_poly.type
_entity_poly.pdbx_seq_one_letter_code
_entity_poly.pdbx_strand_id
1 'polypeptide(L)'
;AANARYDLILMDCQMPDMDGFAATRAIKRRKEGARIPVIGVTADVIASDITRCFEAGMDDYFTKPVRLGTLESILQKWVEEAPPLTPL
;
A
#
# COMPACT_ATOMS: atom_id res chain seq x y z
N ALA A 1 3.75 16.35 18.98
CA ALA A 1 3.30 15.03 18.49
C ALA A 1 4.33 14.56 17.47
N ALA A 2 4.93 13.38 17.66
CA ALA A 2 5.85 12.86 16.65
C ALA A 2 5.06 12.58 15.37
N ASN A 3 5.35 13.31 14.29
CA ASN A 3 4.84 12.99 12.96
C ASN A 3 5.48 11.66 12.55
N ALA A 4 4.83 10.54 12.89
CA ALA A 4 5.25 9.24 12.43
C ALA A 4 5.08 9.21 10.91
N ARG A 5 6.20 9.24 10.19
CA ARG A 5 6.22 9.02 8.75
C ARG A 5 5.94 7.53 8.53
N TYR A 6 4.96 7.21 7.69
CA TYR A 6 4.71 5.84 7.29
C TYR A 6 5.60 5.48 6.10
N ASP A 7 6.25 4.32 6.17
CA ASP A 7 7.13 3.83 5.11
C ASP A 7 6.36 3.11 3.99
N LEU A 8 5.18 2.55 4.30
CA LEU A 8 4.35 1.80 3.36
C LEU A 8 2.89 1.72 3.83
N ILE A 9 1.96 1.62 2.89
CA ILE A 9 0.53 1.38 3.14
C ILE A 9 0.11 0.06 2.47
N LEU A 10 -0.46 -0.84 3.25
CA LEU A 10 -1.22 -1.98 2.74
C LEU A 10 -2.70 -1.55 2.62
N MET A 11 -3.25 -1.61 1.41
CA MET A 11 -4.60 -1.12 1.11
C MET A 11 -5.52 -2.26 0.73
N ASP A 12 -6.57 -2.51 1.50
CA ASP A 12 -7.62 -3.45 1.09
C ASP A 12 -8.42 -2.88 -0.09
N CYS A 13 -8.42 -3.56 -1.23
CA CYS A 13 -9.18 -3.13 -2.40
C CYS A 13 -10.68 -3.30 -2.21
N GLN A 14 -11.11 -4.27 -1.39
CA GLN A 14 -12.51 -4.61 -1.16
C GLN A 14 -12.93 -4.18 0.25
N MET A 15 -13.27 -2.89 0.40
CA MET A 15 -13.81 -2.32 1.64
C MET A 15 -15.28 -1.95 1.47
N PRO A 16 -16.11 -2.11 2.52
CA PRO A 16 -17.47 -1.55 2.55
C PRO A 16 -17.41 -0.01 2.59
N ASP A 17 -18.45 0.63 2.04
CA ASP A 17 -18.67 2.09 1.97
C ASP A 17 -17.69 2.88 1.08
N MET A 18 -16.38 2.79 1.32
CA MET A 18 -15.35 3.45 0.50
C MET A 18 -14.38 2.40 -0.05
N ASP A 19 -14.31 2.27 -1.38
CA ASP A 19 -13.38 1.32 -1.99
C ASP A 19 -11.91 1.74 -1.81
N GLY A 20 -11.02 0.74 -1.74
CA GLY A 20 -9.58 0.99 -1.54
C GLY A 20 -8.96 1.83 -2.65
N PHE A 21 -9.54 1.81 -3.85
CA PHE A 21 -9.10 2.64 -4.98
C PHE A 21 -9.33 4.13 -4.72
N ALA A 22 -10.50 4.51 -4.21
CA ALA A 22 -10.85 5.88 -3.84
C ALA A 22 -9.99 6.37 -2.69
N ALA A 23 -9.74 5.49 -1.71
CA ALA A 23 -8.82 5.76 -0.62
C ALA A 23 -7.39 6.05 -1.13
N THR A 24 -6.84 5.19 -2.00
CA THR A 24 -5.52 5.41 -2.61
C THR A 24 -5.46 6.72 -3.38
N ARG A 25 -6.48 7.03 -4.20
CA ARG A 25 -6.54 8.31 -4.92
C ARG A 25 -6.53 9.49 -3.94
N ALA A 26 -7.23 9.40 -2.81
CA ALA A 26 -7.23 10.45 -1.79
C ALA A 26 -5.88 10.60 -1.09
N ILE A 27 -5.19 9.48 -0.82
CA ILE A 27 -3.84 9.46 -0.22
C ILE A 27 -2.84 10.10 -1.17
N LYS A 28 -2.78 9.67 -2.43
CA LYS A 28 -1.81 10.15 -3.43
C LYS A 28 -2.00 11.63 -3.79
N ARG A 29 -3.19 12.21 -3.59
CA ARG A 29 -3.42 13.66 -3.72
C ARG A 29 -2.76 14.50 -2.61
N ARG A 30 -2.39 13.91 -1.47
CA ARG A 30 -1.71 14.61 -0.38
C ARG A 30 -0.20 14.64 -0.66
N LYS A 31 0.46 15.77 -0.37
CA LYS A 31 1.92 15.94 -0.60
C LYS A 31 2.77 14.86 0.08
N GLU A 32 2.39 14.46 1.29
CA GLU A 32 3.06 13.40 2.04
C GLU A 32 2.68 12.01 1.51
N GLY A 33 1.42 11.80 1.15
CA GLY A 33 0.93 10.52 0.65
C GLY A 33 1.40 10.17 -0.76
N ALA A 34 1.71 11.16 -1.60
CA ALA A 34 2.22 10.95 -2.96
C ALA A 34 3.51 10.12 -3.01
N ARG A 35 4.34 10.19 -1.96
CA ARG A 35 5.63 9.49 -1.88
C ARG A 35 5.57 8.16 -1.14
N ILE A 36 4.46 7.85 -0.46
CA ILE A 36 4.34 6.62 0.32
C ILE A 36 3.91 5.51 -0.65
N PRO A 37 4.64 4.38 -0.73
CA PRO A 37 4.21 3.20 -1.47
C PRO A 37 2.85 2.70 -0.97
N VAL A 38 1.91 2.47 -1.89
CA VAL A 38 0.60 1.89 -1.59
C VAL A 38 0.48 0.55 -2.30
N ILE A 39 0.35 -0.52 -1.53
CA ILE A 39 0.26 -1.89 -2.02
C ILE A 39 -1.16 -2.40 -1.84
N GLY A 40 -1.82 -2.72 -2.96
CA GLY A 40 -3.18 -3.25 -2.96
C GLY A 40 -3.25 -4.69 -2.44
N VAL A 41 -4.26 -4.97 -1.62
CA VAL A 41 -4.56 -6.29 -1.07
C VAL A 41 -5.96 -6.66 -1.54
N THR A 42 -6.05 -7.61 -2.47
CA THR A 42 -7.34 -7.99 -3.09
C THR A 42 -7.70 -9.44 -2.79
N ALA A 43 -9.00 -9.74 -2.68
CA ALA A 43 -9.47 -11.12 -2.56
C ALA A 43 -9.46 -11.87 -3.90
N ASP A 44 -9.49 -11.15 -5.02
CA ASP A 44 -9.54 -11.70 -6.37
C ASP A 44 -8.64 -10.90 -7.33
N VAL A 45 -8.06 -11.56 -8.33
CA VAL A 45 -7.23 -10.93 -9.37
C VAL A 45 -7.91 -11.09 -10.70
N ILE A 46 -8.95 -10.27 -10.89
CA ILE A 46 -9.49 -10.08 -12.22
C ILE A 46 -8.61 -9.03 -12.90
N ALA A 47 -8.27 -9.22 -14.17
CA ALA A 47 -7.40 -8.30 -14.92
C ALA A 47 -7.88 -6.83 -14.84
N SER A 48 -9.20 -6.62 -14.74
CA SER A 48 -9.81 -5.31 -14.52
C SER A 48 -9.40 -4.66 -13.20
N ASP A 49 -9.22 -5.43 -12.14
CA ASP A 49 -8.83 -4.92 -10.82
C ASP A 49 -7.36 -4.49 -10.81
N ILE A 50 -6.50 -5.19 -11.56
CA ILE A 50 -5.10 -4.79 -11.73
C ILE A 50 -5.02 -3.40 -12.39
N THR A 51 -5.73 -3.21 -13.51
CA THR A 51 -5.75 -1.91 -14.20
C THR A 51 -6.25 -0.80 -13.27
N ARG A 52 -7.34 -1.05 -12.54
CA ARG A 52 -7.89 -0.10 -11.56
C ARG A 52 -6.94 0.20 -10.41
N CYS A 53 -6.14 -0.77 -9.96
CA CYS A 53 -5.12 -0.57 -8.92
C CYS A 53 -4.09 0.47 -9.38
N PHE A 54 -3.51 0.28 -10.56
CA PHE A 54 -2.50 1.19 -11.08
C PHE A 54 -3.07 2.57 -11.43
N GLU A 55 -4.28 2.63 -12.00
CA GLU A 55 -4.98 3.91 -12.26
C GLU A 55 -5.30 4.68 -10.98
N ALA A 56 -5.56 3.99 -9.87
CA ALA A 56 -5.76 4.63 -8.57
C ALA A 56 -4.44 5.18 -7.98
N GLY A 57 -3.29 4.78 -8.54
CA GLY A 57 -1.96 5.12 -8.06
C GLY A 57 -1.40 4.12 -7.05
N MET A 58 -1.82 2.85 -7.09
CA MET A 58 -1.14 1.79 -6.32
C MET A 58 0.16 1.42 -7.01
N ASP A 59 1.17 1.08 -6.22
CA ASP A 59 2.52 0.79 -6.68
C ASP A 59 2.74 -0.72 -6.91
N ASP A 60 2.02 -1.57 -6.17
CA ASP A 60 2.02 -3.03 -6.31
C ASP A 60 0.71 -3.63 -5.78
N TYR A 61 0.51 -4.94 -5.92
CA TYR A 61 -0.63 -5.64 -5.35
C TYR A 61 -0.34 -7.11 -5.01
N PHE A 62 -1.12 -7.69 -4.12
CA PHE A 62 -1.11 -9.13 -3.84
C PHE A 62 -2.47 -9.65 -3.38
N THR A 63 -2.63 -10.97 -3.41
CA THR A 63 -3.88 -11.64 -3.10
C THR A 63 -4.01 -12.04 -1.64
N LYS A 64 -5.24 -12.03 -1.16
CA LYS A 64 -5.64 -12.72 0.06
C LYS A 64 -5.79 -14.22 -0.23
N PRO A 65 -5.47 -15.11 0.72
CA PRO A 65 -4.92 -14.82 2.04
C PRO A 65 -3.44 -14.40 1.98
N VAL A 66 -3.08 -13.40 2.78
CA VAL A 66 -1.71 -12.88 2.85
C VAL A 66 -0.79 -13.95 3.43
N ARG A 67 0.18 -14.41 2.64
CA ARG A 67 1.24 -15.32 3.11
C ARG A 67 2.44 -14.52 3.58
N LEU A 68 3.07 -14.95 4.68
CA LEU A 68 4.23 -14.27 5.27
C LEU A 68 5.34 -14.04 4.25
N GLY A 69 5.73 -15.04 3.46
CA GLY A 69 6.78 -14.88 2.46
C GLY A 69 6.47 -13.84 1.37
N THR A 70 5.19 -13.69 1.00
CA THR A 70 4.75 -12.65 0.05
C THR A 70 4.86 -11.26 0.68
N LEU A 71 4.42 -11.14 1.94
CA LEU A 71 4.52 -9.88 2.69
C LEU A 71 5.99 -9.49 2.90
N GLU A 72 6.85 -10.42 3.30
CA GLU A 72 8.29 -10.20 3.46
C GLU A 72 8.93 -9.69 2.17
N SER A 73 8.60 -10.32 1.03
CA SER A 73 9.12 -9.91 -0.28
C SER A 73 8.69 -8.49 -0.64
N ILE A 74 7.44 -8.11 -0.34
CA ILE A 74 6.92 -6.77 -0.59
C ILE A 74 7.62 -5.75 0.32
N LEU A 75 7.77 -6.06 1.60
CA LEU A 75 8.44 -5.17 2.54
C LEU A 75 9.90 -4.96 2.14
N GLN A 76 10.64 -6.02 1.80
CA GLN A 76 12.02 -5.92 1.31
C GLN A 76 12.14 -5.10 0.02
N LYS A 77 11.13 -5.17 -0.86
CA LYS A 77 11.12 -4.45 -2.12
C LYS A 77 10.84 -2.96 -1.96
N TRP A 78 9.91 -2.60 -1.07
CA TRP A 78 9.32 -1.26 -1.02
C TRP A 78 9.71 -0.44 0.22
N VAL A 79 10.15 -1.08 1.29
CA VAL A 79 10.68 -0.41 2.48
C VAL A 79 12.19 -0.38 2.34
N GLU A 80 12.74 0.81 2.06
CA GLU A 80 14.18 1.03 2.20
C GLU A 80 14.59 0.73 3.65
N GLU A 81 15.79 0.17 3.88
CA GLU A 81 16.31 -0.03 5.24
C GLU A 81 16.19 1.29 6.01
N ALA A 82 15.26 1.33 6.97
CA ALA A 82 15.14 2.48 7.83
C ALA A 82 16.48 2.67 8.55
N PRO A 83 17.05 3.89 8.61
CA PRO A 83 18.21 4.12 9.43
C PRO A 83 17.91 3.58 10.84
N PRO A 84 18.86 2.88 11.48
CA PRO A 84 18.61 2.20 12.73
C PRO A 84 17.93 3.18 13.69
N LEU A 85 16.77 2.76 14.22
CA LEU A 85 16.03 3.53 15.21
C LEU A 85 17.01 3.84 16.34
N THR A 86 17.54 5.07 16.32
CA THR A 86 18.43 5.53 17.36
C THR A 86 17.52 5.69 18.57
N PRO A 87 17.75 4.94 19.67
CA PRO A 87 16.97 5.14 20.87
C PRO A 87 17.12 6.62 21.28
N LEU A 88 15.99 7.29 21.48
CA LEU A 88 15.94 8.66 22.01
C LEU A 88 16.61 8.76 23.38
#